data_AF-A0A354GUK3-F1
#
_entry.id   AF-A0A354GUK3-F1
#
_cell.length_a   1.000
_cell.length_b   1.000
_cell.length_c   1.000
_cell.angle_alpha   90.00
_cell.angle_beta   90.00
_cell.angle_gamma   90.00
#
_symmetry.space_group_name_H-M   'P 1'
#
loop_
_entity.id
_entity.type
_entity.pdbx_description
1 polymer ?
#
loop_
_entity_poly.entity_id
_entity_poly.type
_entity_poly.pdbx_seq_one_letter_code
_entity_poly.pdbx_strand_id
1 'polypeptide(L)'
;MFAVLPLERDPLRLQDLPHGLMHWVQTVGGFAMVGLLAWLVFDWMRRRPADRARVPSFQVHFVQVCVALALLAYLLILPMRIFELVMYCFGSGMYPSPNGGPVEVAWKPAFLAYENICLFAGGLFALVVVLLPFMLNVLALRGRRIFALAGLSFKEALGRRVLWAFSALLLVFLFGSWFISGRAKPEDQLRTYVQLVFWAMTPLLLFVSVLLAAFSIPADIRQQTIHTVLTKPVQRFEVYLGRVLGFGALMSLVLLFMAGVSLLYVLRGVDPDAAAESLKARAPLFGSLTFENTESVDKGVNVGEEWGYRSYITAPTGGDAPQTAVWHFSDLSRSLAGRKEVPCEFTFAIYRAYKGDKENRGISCAFAFQTWRFDRSHLEEYRRKRKEERANLHGRNEADVDNELAKEFGYYEIDSFAVRNFATMSRDLPGGLFENAEQSDPKRLQDLQQRGLNPSQFDVRVRCLDRQEYVGMARYDLYLRQDDPNTAGEARWFALNFLKGTTGLWMRLILVIAIATALSTYLSNVISLLVTLMLFVGGVFRDFIASVIVNKNIGGGPL
;
A
#
# COMPACT_ATOMS: atom_id res chain seq x y z
N MET A 1 18.37 13.35 -2.44
CA MET A 1 19.15 12.09 -2.46
C MET A 1 18.55 10.92 -1.67
N PHE A 2 17.35 11.02 -1.05
CA PHE A 2 16.72 9.90 -0.33
C PHE A 2 15.27 9.63 -0.77
N ALA A 3 14.95 9.87 -2.04
CA ALA A 3 13.63 9.56 -2.59
C ALA A 3 13.67 8.15 -3.18
N VAL A 4 13.41 7.13 -2.34
CA VAL A 4 12.86 5.88 -2.89
C VAL A 4 11.45 6.25 -3.34
N LEU A 5 11.25 6.39 -4.64
CA LEU A 5 9.92 6.62 -5.17
C LEU A 5 9.09 5.38 -4.83
N PRO A 6 8.02 5.51 -4.02
CA PRO A 6 7.11 4.41 -3.82
C PRO A 6 6.54 4.07 -5.19
N LEU A 7 6.93 2.91 -5.74
CA LEU A 7 6.24 2.35 -6.89
C LEU A 7 4.78 2.21 -6.45
N GLU A 8 3.87 2.91 -7.11
CA GLU A 8 2.45 2.74 -6.84
C GLU A 8 2.12 1.26 -7.04
N ARG A 9 1.53 0.66 -6.01
CA ARG A 9 1.17 -0.76 -5.96
C ARG A 9 -0.32 -0.83 -5.71
N ASP A 10 -0.92 -1.90 -6.21
CA ASP A 10 -2.31 -2.20 -5.91
C ASP A 10 -2.47 -2.26 -4.38
N PRO A 11 -3.47 -1.55 -3.82
CA PRO A 11 -3.66 -1.50 -2.38
C PRO A 11 -3.96 -2.90 -1.86
N LEU A 12 -3.28 -3.31 -0.78
CA LEU A 12 -3.53 -4.59 -0.13
C LEU A 12 -5.00 -4.68 0.30
N ARG A 13 -5.69 -5.70 -0.18
CA ARG A 13 -7.09 -5.99 0.16
C ARG A 13 -7.14 -7.03 1.27
N LEU A 14 -8.26 -7.11 1.99
CA LEU A 14 -8.47 -8.13 3.02
C LEU A 14 -8.37 -9.57 2.47
N GLN A 15 -8.66 -9.75 1.18
CA GLN A 15 -8.50 -11.04 0.48
C GLN A 15 -7.04 -11.49 0.35
N ASP A 16 -6.08 -10.56 0.44
CA ASP A 16 -4.64 -10.87 0.34
C ASP A 16 -4.06 -11.29 1.70
N LEU A 17 -4.82 -11.08 2.79
CA LEU A 17 -4.41 -11.38 4.16
C LEU A 17 -4.08 -12.86 4.40
N PRO A 18 -4.83 -13.85 3.89
CA PRO A 18 -4.46 -15.26 4.01
C PRO A 18 -3.11 -15.57 3.37
N HIS A 19 -2.82 -14.99 2.20
CA HIS A 19 -1.53 -15.16 1.53
C HIS A 19 -0.40 -14.51 2.33
N GLY A 20 -0.64 -13.30 2.85
CA GLY A 20 0.31 -12.61 3.74
C GLY A 20 0.59 -13.39 5.04
N LEU A 21 -0.45 -13.97 5.66
CA LEU A 21 -0.32 -14.82 6.85
C LEU A 21 0.47 -16.09 6.55
N MET A 22 0.24 -16.71 5.39
CA MET A 22 1.00 -17.88 4.96
C MET A 22 2.49 -17.55 4.86
N HIS A 23 2.85 -16.47 4.15
CA HIS A 23 4.24 -16.02 4.04
C HIS A 23 4.85 -15.66 5.41
N TRP A 24 4.06 -15.06 6.31
CA TRP A 24 4.49 -14.76 7.67
C TRP A 24 4.79 -16.03 8.47
N VAL A 25 3.91 -17.04 8.44
CA VAL A 25 4.11 -18.34 9.10
C VAL A 25 5.35 -19.03 8.56
N GLN A 26 5.58 -19.01 7.25
CA GLN A 26 6.77 -19.59 6.64
C GLN A 26 8.05 -18.89 7.13
N THR A 27 8.06 -17.55 7.10
CA THR A 27 9.25 -16.76 7.46
C THR A 27 9.54 -16.81 8.96
N VAL A 28 8.56 -16.43 9.79
CA VAL A 28 8.73 -16.38 11.25
C VAL A 28 8.83 -17.78 11.83
N GLY A 29 8.09 -18.74 11.27
CA GLY A 29 8.20 -20.14 11.67
C GLY A 29 9.55 -20.76 11.32
N GLY A 30 10.15 -20.38 10.20
CA GLY A 30 11.54 -20.75 9.88
C GLY A 30 12.53 -20.25 10.94
N PHE A 31 12.46 -18.98 11.33
CA PHE A 31 13.30 -18.45 12.41
C PHE A 31 12.99 -19.09 13.77
N ALA A 32 11.72 -19.36 14.06
CA ALA A 32 11.30 -20.06 15.27
C ALA A 32 11.90 -21.48 15.32
N MET A 33 11.97 -22.18 14.18
CA MET A 33 12.60 -23.49 14.09
C MET A 33 14.10 -23.44 14.38
N VAL A 34 14.82 -22.47 13.81
CA VAL A 34 16.25 -22.27 14.11
C VAL A 34 16.47 -22.00 15.60
N GLY A 35 15.65 -21.13 16.20
CA GLY A 35 15.70 -20.85 17.63
C GLY A 35 15.37 -22.07 18.50
N LEU A 36 14.39 -22.87 18.08
CA LEU A 36 14.00 -24.10 18.75
C LEU A 36 15.10 -25.16 18.70
N LEU A 37 15.77 -25.32 17.56
CA LEU A 37 16.91 -26.23 17.42
C LEU A 37 18.06 -25.79 18.31
N ALA A 38 18.41 -24.51 18.31
CA ALA A 38 19.42 -23.97 19.21
C ALA A 38 19.05 -24.24 20.69
N TRP A 39 17.79 -24.00 21.06
CA TRP A 39 17.29 -24.26 22.40
C TRP A 39 17.39 -25.74 22.79
N LEU A 40 17.01 -26.67 21.91
CA LEU A 40 17.13 -28.12 22.15
C LEU A 40 18.59 -28.56 22.36
N VAL A 41 19.52 -27.99 21.60
CA VAL A 41 20.96 -28.25 21.76
C VAL A 41 21.45 -27.75 23.13
N PHE A 42 21.10 -26.52 23.50
CA PHE A 42 21.47 -25.95 24.81
C PHE A 42 20.84 -26.71 25.98
N ASP A 43 19.57 -27.09 25.86
CA ASP A 43 18.81 -27.89 26.81
C ASP A 43 19.50 -29.24 27.05
N TRP A 44 19.84 -29.94 25.96
CA TRP A 44 20.53 -31.22 26.03
C TRP A 44 21.88 -31.11 26.75
N MET A 45 22.63 -30.03 26.53
CA MET A 45 23.94 -29.81 27.17
C MET A 45 23.85 -29.39 28.66
N ARG A 46 22.79 -28.71 29.10
CA ARG A 46 22.75 -28.04 30.42
C ARG A 46 21.67 -28.53 31.40
N ARG A 47 20.61 -29.22 30.95
CA ARG A 47 19.50 -29.54 31.85
C ARG A 47 19.86 -30.60 32.88
N ARG A 48 19.61 -30.28 34.14
CA ARG A 48 19.72 -31.22 35.26
C ARG A 48 18.59 -32.26 35.20
N PRO A 49 18.82 -33.52 35.58
CA PRO A 49 17.79 -34.56 35.59
C PRO A 49 16.56 -34.22 36.44
N ALA A 50 16.76 -33.48 37.54
CA ALA A 50 15.69 -33.05 38.44
C ALA A 50 14.70 -32.06 37.82
N ASP A 51 15.11 -31.31 36.79
CA ASP A 51 14.23 -30.38 36.08
C ASP A 51 13.41 -31.08 34.99
N ARG A 52 13.91 -32.21 34.46
CA ARG A 52 13.16 -33.06 33.51
C ARG A 52 11.92 -33.70 34.16
N ALA A 53 12.00 -34.05 35.44
CA ALA A 53 10.93 -34.70 36.18
C ALA A 53 9.74 -33.77 36.52
N ARG A 54 9.91 -32.43 36.39
CA ARG A 54 8.84 -31.46 36.73
C ARG A 54 7.86 -31.20 35.59
N VAL A 55 8.22 -31.55 34.36
CA VAL A 55 7.38 -31.27 33.18
C VAL A 55 6.42 -32.45 32.97
N PRO A 56 5.11 -32.21 32.81
CA PRO A 56 4.14 -33.27 32.51
C PRO A 56 4.56 -34.05 31.27
N SER A 57 4.49 -35.38 31.33
CA SER A 57 4.88 -36.26 30.21
C SER A 57 4.13 -35.93 28.92
N PHE A 58 2.85 -35.59 29.00
CA PHE A 58 2.05 -35.18 27.83
C PHE A 58 2.62 -33.96 27.10
N GLN A 59 3.12 -32.94 27.82
CA GLN A 59 3.71 -31.75 27.20
C GLN A 59 5.01 -32.08 26.46
N VAL A 60 5.83 -32.99 27.02
CA VAL A 60 7.07 -33.44 26.39
C VAL A 60 6.78 -34.18 25.08
N HIS A 61 5.83 -35.13 25.10
CA HIS A 61 5.45 -35.88 23.91
C HIS A 61 4.85 -34.96 22.84
N PHE A 62 3.99 -34.01 23.23
CA PHE A 62 3.44 -33.03 22.30
C PHE A 62 4.53 -32.21 21.60
N VAL A 63 5.50 -31.68 22.35
CA VAL A 63 6.63 -30.94 21.79
C VAL A 63 7.47 -31.81 20.86
N GLN A 64 7.78 -33.05 21.25
CA GLN A 64 8.56 -33.98 20.42
C GLN A 64 7.86 -34.29 19.09
N VAL A 65 6.55 -34.54 19.12
CA VAL A 65 5.76 -34.78 17.90
C VAL A 65 5.76 -33.56 16.99
N CYS A 66 5.51 -32.36 17.52
CA CYS A 66 5.53 -31.14 16.71
C CYS A 66 6.91 -30.86 16.12
N VAL A 67 8.00 -31.09 16.87
CA VAL A 67 9.37 -30.91 16.36
C VAL A 67 9.69 -31.94 15.28
N ALA A 68 9.30 -33.21 15.46
CA ALA A 68 9.50 -34.25 14.46
C ALA A 68 8.75 -33.94 13.16
N LEU A 69 7.50 -33.50 13.25
CA LEU A 69 6.69 -33.07 12.11
C LEU A 69 7.29 -31.84 11.41
N ALA A 70 7.78 -30.86 12.18
CA ALA A 70 8.44 -29.69 11.63
C ALA A 70 9.72 -30.07 10.86
N LEU A 71 10.57 -30.90 11.46
CA LEU A 71 11.79 -31.41 10.83
C LEU A 71 11.48 -32.19 9.55
N LEU A 72 10.49 -33.07 9.58
CA LEU A 72 10.06 -33.84 8.42
C LEU A 72 9.60 -32.91 7.28
N ALA A 73 8.81 -31.89 7.58
CA ALA A 73 8.35 -30.92 6.59
C ALA A 73 9.52 -30.14 5.94
N TYR A 74 10.53 -29.74 6.72
CA TYR A 74 11.72 -29.07 6.17
C TYR A 74 12.65 -30.02 5.41
N LEU A 75 12.81 -31.26 5.86
CA LEU A 75 13.61 -32.29 5.18
C LEU A 75 13.05 -32.65 3.80
N LEU A 76 11.73 -32.66 3.65
CA LEU A 76 11.05 -32.91 2.38
C LEU A 76 11.35 -31.86 1.30
N ILE A 77 11.65 -30.62 1.68
CA ILE A 77 11.96 -29.51 0.76
C ILE A 77 13.46 -29.45 0.40
N LEU A 78 14.31 -30.05 1.24
CA LEU A 78 15.76 -29.95 1.14
C LEU A 78 16.32 -30.36 -0.24
N PRO A 79 15.86 -31.44 -0.92
CA PRO A 79 16.34 -31.79 -2.26
C PRO A 79 16.06 -30.70 -3.31
N MET A 80 14.89 -30.06 -3.23
CA MET A 80 14.48 -28.99 -4.14
C MET A 80 15.37 -27.74 -3.96
N ARG A 81 15.65 -27.35 -2.71
CA ARG A 81 16.56 -26.24 -2.38
C ARG A 81 18.01 -26.53 -2.77
N ILE A 82 18.45 -27.78 -2.62
CA ILE A 82 19.78 -28.19 -3.10
C ILE A 82 19.85 -28.06 -4.62
N PHE A 83 18.82 -28.49 -5.36
CA PHE A 83 18.79 -28.35 -6.81
C PHE A 83 18.85 -26.88 -7.25
N GLU A 84 18.06 -26.00 -6.63
CA GLU A 84 18.13 -24.54 -6.87
C GLU A 84 19.52 -23.99 -6.62
N LEU A 85 20.15 -24.34 -5.49
CA LEU A 85 21.49 -23.89 -5.14
C LEU A 85 22.54 -24.38 -6.14
N VAL A 86 22.45 -25.64 -6.59
CA VAL A 86 23.34 -26.21 -7.60
C VAL A 86 23.17 -25.49 -8.93
N MET A 87 21.94 -25.22 -9.36
CA MET A 87 21.68 -24.47 -10.60
C MET A 87 22.11 -23.00 -10.50
N TYR A 88 21.95 -22.37 -9.34
CA TYR A 88 22.42 -21.02 -9.12
C TYR A 88 23.95 -20.93 -9.20
N CYS A 89 24.67 -21.88 -8.58
CA CYS A 89 26.14 -21.89 -8.54
C CYS A 89 26.80 -22.39 -9.83
N PHE A 90 26.23 -23.41 -10.48
CA PHE A 90 26.85 -24.13 -11.59
C PHE A 90 26.04 -24.10 -12.90
N GLY A 91 24.81 -23.59 -12.86
CA GLY A 91 23.89 -23.65 -14.00
C GLY A 91 24.35 -22.79 -15.18
N SER A 92 25.07 -21.69 -14.96
CA SER A 92 25.63 -20.87 -16.04
C SER A 92 26.65 -21.62 -16.90
N GLY A 93 27.31 -22.65 -16.35
CA GLY A 93 28.20 -23.54 -17.09
C GLY A 93 27.48 -24.62 -17.90
N MET A 94 26.24 -24.98 -17.54
CA MET A 94 25.43 -26.00 -18.23
C MET A 94 24.43 -25.39 -19.22
N TYR A 95 23.90 -24.20 -18.89
CA TYR A 95 22.90 -23.46 -19.64
C TYR A 95 23.35 -22.01 -19.76
N PRO A 96 24.08 -21.63 -20.82
CA PRO A 96 24.54 -20.27 -20.99
C PRO A 96 23.35 -19.32 -21.15
N SER A 97 23.19 -18.41 -20.19
CA SER A 97 22.18 -17.35 -20.22
C SER A 97 22.64 -16.22 -21.17
N PRO A 98 21.76 -15.67 -22.03
CA PRO A 98 22.08 -14.56 -22.94
C PRO A 98 22.66 -13.32 -22.25
N ASN A 99 22.31 -13.14 -20.97
CA ASN A 99 22.69 -11.96 -20.19
C ASN A 99 23.86 -12.24 -19.23
N GLY A 100 24.47 -13.43 -19.27
CA GLY A 100 25.60 -13.81 -18.42
C GLY A 100 25.29 -13.93 -16.91
N GLY A 101 24.01 -13.93 -16.53
CA GLY A 101 23.56 -14.04 -15.13
C GLY A 101 23.41 -15.49 -14.65
N PRO A 102 23.26 -15.71 -13.33
CA PRO A 102 22.93 -17.02 -12.77
C PRO A 102 21.63 -17.57 -13.36
N VAL A 103 21.52 -18.88 -13.47
CA VAL A 103 20.32 -19.55 -14.01
C VAL A 103 19.28 -19.65 -12.90
N GLU A 104 18.19 -18.90 -13.04
CA GLU A 104 17.04 -18.99 -12.14
C GLU A 104 16.15 -20.19 -12.54
N VAL A 105 15.88 -21.08 -11.58
CA VAL A 105 15.01 -22.24 -11.80
C VAL A 105 13.56 -21.84 -11.63
N ALA A 106 12.78 -21.89 -12.71
CA ALA A 106 11.34 -21.70 -12.67
C ALA A 106 10.63 -23.05 -12.42
N TRP A 107 10.15 -23.27 -11.20
CA TRP A 107 9.38 -24.46 -10.87
C TRP A 107 7.97 -24.44 -11.44
N LYS A 108 7.48 -25.62 -11.83
CA LYS A 108 6.07 -25.77 -12.22
C LYS A 108 5.15 -25.44 -11.03
N PRO A 109 3.92 -24.94 -11.28
CA PRO A 109 2.99 -24.52 -10.22
C PRO A 109 2.73 -25.58 -9.14
N ALA A 110 2.71 -26.87 -9.52
CA ALA A 110 2.51 -27.98 -8.59
C ALA A 110 3.65 -28.11 -7.56
N PHE A 111 4.90 -27.91 -7.98
CA PHE A 111 6.07 -27.96 -7.08
C PHE A 111 6.13 -26.73 -6.17
N LEU A 112 5.75 -25.55 -6.70
CA LEU A 112 5.62 -24.34 -5.88
C LEU A 112 4.53 -24.51 -4.81
N ALA A 113 3.40 -25.13 -5.13
CA ALA A 113 2.35 -25.43 -4.16
C ALA A 113 2.86 -26.40 -3.08
N TYR A 114 3.58 -27.45 -3.47
CA TYR A 114 4.20 -28.40 -2.54
C TYR A 114 5.18 -27.72 -1.57
N GLU A 115 6.11 -26.93 -2.10
CA GLU A 115 7.08 -26.16 -1.31
C GLU A 115 6.36 -25.25 -0.30
N ASN A 116 5.35 -24.52 -0.76
CA ASN A 116 4.56 -23.62 0.05
C ASN A 116 3.84 -24.32 1.21
N ILE A 117 3.27 -25.50 0.95
CA ILE A 117 2.60 -26.32 1.96
C ILE A 117 3.60 -26.83 2.99
N CYS A 118 4.75 -27.37 2.55
CA CYS A 118 5.76 -27.90 3.47
C CYS A 118 6.41 -26.80 4.33
N LEU A 119 6.73 -25.63 3.75
CA LEU A 119 7.24 -24.49 4.51
C LEU A 119 6.21 -23.97 5.51
N PHE A 120 4.93 -23.93 5.12
CA PHE A 120 3.85 -23.51 6.01
C PHE A 120 3.66 -24.50 7.17
N ALA A 121 3.61 -25.80 6.88
CA ALA A 121 3.46 -26.84 7.90
C ALA A 121 4.65 -26.84 8.88
N GLY A 122 5.88 -26.80 8.36
CA GLY A 122 7.10 -26.74 9.18
C GLY A 122 7.13 -25.50 10.07
N GLY A 123 6.81 -24.33 9.50
CA GLY A 123 6.75 -23.08 10.23
C GLY A 123 5.65 -23.05 11.29
N LEU A 124 4.48 -23.61 10.98
CA LEU A 124 3.34 -23.69 11.90
C LEU A 124 3.65 -24.53 13.13
N PHE A 125 4.20 -25.75 12.94
CA PHE A 125 4.54 -26.61 14.08
C PHE A 125 5.64 -26.01 14.96
N ALA A 126 6.66 -25.38 14.36
CA ALA A 126 7.68 -24.67 15.12
C ALA A 126 7.09 -23.50 15.92
N LEU A 127 6.19 -22.71 15.32
CA LEU A 127 5.50 -21.61 16.00
C LEU A 127 4.62 -22.09 17.14
N VAL A 128 3.87 -23.19 16.94
CA VAL A 128 3.02 -23.77 17.99
C VAL A 128 3.84 -24.13 19.22
N VAL A 129 5.02 -24.75 19.04
CA VAL A 129 5.89 -25.10 20.16
C VAL A 129 6.43 -23.85 20.87
N VAL A 130 6.94 -22.87 20.12
CA VAL A 130 7.51 -21.64 20.68
C VAL A 130 6.43 -20.81 21.40
N LEU A 131 5.19 -20.79 20.89
CA LEU A 131 4.07 -20.03 21.44
C LEU A 131 3.30 -20.79 22.53
N LEU A 132 3.47 -22.11 22.68
CA LEU A 132 2.79 -22.91 23.69
C LEU A 132 2.87 -22.33 25.12
N PRO A 133 4.05 -21.98 25.68
CA PRO A 133 4.12 -21.40 27.02
C PRO A 133 3.40 -20.04 27.10
N PHE A 134 3.43 -19.27 26.02
CA PHE A 134 2.70 -18.01 25.94
C PHE A 134 1.19 -18.23 25.97
N MET A 135 0.66 -19.16 25.16
CA MET A 135 -0.78 -19.47 25.10
C MET A 135 -1.34 -19.93 26.45
N LEU A 136 -0.60 -20.79 27.16
CA LEU A 136 -0.98 -21.23 28.50
C LEU A 136 -1.03 -20.06 29.50
N ASN A 137 -0.10 -19.12 29.41
CA ASN A 137 -0.10 -17.92 30.24
C ASN A 137 -1.25 -16.97 29.88
N VAL A 138 -1.60 -16.85 28.60
CA VAL A 138 -2.73 -16.01 28.14
C VAL A 138 -4.05 -16.51 28.72
N LEU A 139 -4.26 -17.83 28.80
CA LEU A 139 -5.45 -18.41 29.42
C LEU A 139 -5.54 -18.16 30.94
N ALA A 140 -4.42 -17.82 31.59
CA ALA A 140 -4.38 -17.53 33.01
C ALA A 140 -4.59 -16.04 33.36
N LEU A 141 -4.82 -15.18 32.37
CA LEU A 141 -4.92 -13.73 32.56
C LEU A 141 -6.23 -13.29 33.20
N ARG A 142 -6.15 -12.30 34.11
CA ARG A 142 -7.33 -11.65 34.70
C ARG A 142 -7.42 -10.20 34.25
N GLY A 143 -8.36 -9.90 33.35
CA GLY A 143 -8.57 -8.56 32.79
C GLY A 143 -8.69 -7.45 33.84
N ARG A 144 -9.38 -7.69 34.96
CA ARG A 144 -9.51 -6.72 36.06
C ARG A 144 -8.17 -6.24 36.62
N ARG A 145 -7.18 -7.14 36.74
CA ARG A 145 -5.84 -6.79 37.25
C ARG A 145 -5.06 -5.98 36.22
N ILE A 146 -5.14 -6.39 34.96
CA ILE A 146 -4.50 -5.72 33.84
C ILE A 146 -5.01 -4.27 33.72
N PHE A 147 -6.33 -4.04 33.79
CA PHE A 147 -6.90 -2.69 33.75
C PHE A 147 -6.46 -1.82 34.93
N ALA A 148 -6.34 -2.38 36.14
CA ALA A 148 -5.85 -1.64 37.30
C ALA A 148 -4.38 -1.20 37.12
N LEU A 149 -3.51 -2.09 36.62
CA LEU A 149 -2.11 -1.79 36.32
C LEU A 149 -1.96 -0.80 35.16
N ALA A 150 -2.81 -0.91 34.14
CA ALA A 150 -2.86 0.03 33.03
C ALA A 150 -3.28 1.43 33.49
N GLY A 151 -4.31 1.51 34.35
CA GLY A 151 -4.78 2.77 34.92
C GLY A 151 -3.71 3.46 35.77
N LEU A 152 -2.92 2.70 36.54
CA LEU A 152 -1.77 3.23 37.28
C LEU A 152 -0.70 3.77 36.32
N SER A 153 -0.32 2.98 35.32
CA SER A 153 0.70 3.34 34.32
C SER A 153 0.31 4.58 33.52
N PHE A 154 -0.98 4.72 33.18
CA PHE A 154 -1.54 5.89 32.50
C PHE A 154 -1.40 7.15 33.34
N LYS A 155 -1.80 7.10 34.62
CA LYS A 155 -1.70 8.26 35.54
C LYS A 155 -0.26 8.66 35.79
N GLU A 156 0.63 7.69 35.94
CA GLU A 156 2.06 7.91 36.10
C GLU A 156 2.66 8.64 34.89
N ALA A 157 2.33 8.17 33.68
CA ALA A 157 2.82 8.78 32.45
C ALA A 157 2.28 10.21 32.24
N LEU A 158 1.03 10.46 32.63
CA LEU A 158 0.42 11.79 32.58
C LEU A 158 1.16 12.80 33.48
N GLY A 159 1.60 12.35 34.66
CA GLY A 159 2.31 13.18 35.64
C GLY A 159 3.74 13.55 35.24
N ARG A 160 4.38 12.83 34.31
CA ARG A 160 5.81 13.00 33.97
C ARG A 160 6.13 14.23 33.11
N ARG A 161 5.20 15.18 32.92
CA ARG A 161 5.32 16.35 32.02
C ARG A 161 5.75 16.03 30.59
N VAL A 162 5.72 14.76 30.19
CA VAL A 162 6.04 14.30 28.83
C VAL A 162 5.06 14.92 27.82
N LEU A 163 3.85 15.27 28.27
CA LEU A 163 2.87 15.98 27.45
C LEU A 163 3.35 17.33 26.90
N TRP A 164 4.27 18.02 27.59
CA TRP A 164 4.82 19.30 27.13
C TRP A 164 5.68 19.15 25.87
N ALA A 165 6.25 17.96 25.63
CA ALA A 165 6.95 17.67 24.39
C ALA A 165 6.02 17.76 23.17
N PHE A 166 4.70 17.53 23.34
CA PHE A 166 3.72 17.65 22.27
C PHE A 166 3.33 19.10 21.96
N SER A 167 3.57 20.04 22.88
CA SER A 167 3.42 21.48 22.61
C SER A 167 4.40 21.98 21.54
N ALA A 168 5.54 21.31 21.36
CA ALA A 168 6.48 21.62 20.28
C ALA A 168 5.87 21.39 18.89
N LEU A 169 4.93 20.44 18.73
CA LEU A 169 4.25 20.24 17.44
C LEU A 169 3.24 21.35 17.16
N LEU A 170 2.59 21.90 18.18
CA LEU A 170 1.68 23.05 18.01
C LEU A 170 2.42 24.25 17.41
N LEU A 171 3.70 24.44 17.74
CA LEU A 171 4.54 25.45 17.10
C LEU A 171 4.76 25.15 15.61
N VAL A 172 5.00 23.89 15.23
CA VAL A 172 5.12 23.50 13.82
C VAL A 172 3.83 23.82 13.05
N PHE A 173 2.66 23.58 13.64
CA PHE A 173 1.38 23.93 13.01
C PHE A 173 1.14 25.45 12.91
N LEU A 174 1.56 26.21 13.92
CA LEU A 174 1.38 27.67 13.93
C LEU A 174 2.22 28.37 12.86
N PHE A 175 3.41 27.85 12.56
CA PHE A 175 4.30 28.40 11.53
C PHE A 175 4.23 27.66 10.17
N GLY A 176 3.59 26.49 10.11
CA GLY A 176 3.58 25.64 8.91
C GLY A 176 2.91 26.27 7.70
N SER A 177 1.84 27.06 7.91
CA SER A 177 1.16 27.78 6.82
C SER A 177 2.08 28.84 6.19
N TRP A 178 2.83 29.57 7.02
CA TRP A 178 3.76 30.61 6.57
C TRP A 178 4.85 30.09 5.62
N PHE A 179 5.34 28.86 5.84
CA PHE A 179 6.35 28.25 4.97
C PHE A 179 5.80 27.73 3.63
N ILE A 180 4.49 27.49 3.53
CA ILE A 180 3.87 26.80 2.37
C ILE A 180 3.15 27.78 1.44
N SER A 181 2.53 28.82 1.99
CA SER A 181 1.73 29.80 1.24
C SER A 181 2.49 30.57 0.15
N GLY A 182 3.83 30.55 0.16
CA GLY A 182 4.65 31.29 -0.80
C GLY A 182 5.18 30.51 -2.01
N ARG A 183 5.03 29.18 -2.08
CA ARG A 183 5.69 28.34 -3.12
C ARG A 183 4.86 27.18 -3.71
N ALA A 184 3.76 26.78 -3.07
CA ALA A 184 2.98 25.63 -3.54
C ALA A 184 1.96 26.07 -4.60
N LYS A 185 1.84 25.29 -5.69
CA LYS A 185 0.68 25.39 -6.57
C LYS A 185 -0.60 25.05 -5.78
N PRO A 186 -1.76 25.66 -6.09
CA PRO A 186 -3.01 25.39 -5.38
C PRO A 186 -3.36 23.89 -5.34
N GLU A 187 -3.15 23.17 -6.45
CA GLU A 187 -3.42 21.73 -6.60
C GLU A 187 -2.69 20.84 -5.56
N ASP A 188 -1.45 21.18 -5.19
CA ASP A 188 -0.61 20.39 -4.28
C ASP A 188 -0.71 20.81 -2.81
N GLN A 189 -1.46 21.87 -2.49
CA GLN A 189 -1.50 22.47 -1.16
C GLN A 189 -2.00 21.47 -0.10
N LEU A 190 -3.10 20.76 -0.38
CA LEU A 190 -3.69 19.80 0.56
C LEU A 190 -2.74 18.62 0.81
N ARG A 191 -2.19 18.04 -0.26
CA ARG A 191 -1.23 16.94 -0.18
C ARG A 191 -0.03 17.34 0.68
N THR A 192 0.49 18.55 0.46
CA THR A 192 1.62 19.09 1.21
C THR A 192 1.27 19.28 2.69
N TYR A 193 0.08 19.80 3.03
CA TYR A 193 -0.37 19.94 4.41
C TYR A 193 -0.51 18.60 5.13
N VAL A 194 -1.20 17.63 4.51
CA VAL A 194 -1.34 16.29 5.07
C VAL A 194 0.03 15.64 5.25
N GLN A 195 0.91 15.73 4.25
CA GLN A 195 2.26 15.17 4.31
C GLN A 195 3.09 15.81 5.42
N LEU A 196 3.08 17.14 5.56
CA LEU A 196 3.78 17.85 6.64
C LEU A 196 3.29 17.39 8.02
N VAL A 197 1.96 17.34 8.20
CA VAL A 197 1.33 16.92 9.46
C VAL A 197 1.80 15.51 9.84
N PHE A 198 1.67 14.54 8.94
CA PHE A 198 2.07 13.16 9.22
C PHE A 198 3.59 13.02 9.36
N TRP A 199 4.38 13.76 8.58
CA TRP A 199 5.83 13.76 8.66
C TRP A 199 6.34 14.33 9.99
N ALA A 200 5.68 15.35 10.54
CA ALA A 200 6.06 15.93 11.84
C ALA A 200 5.53 15.08 13.02
N MET A 201 4.28 14.60 12.93
CA MET A 201 3.64 13.81 13.98
C MET A 201 4.29 12.44 14.18
N THR A 202 4.63 11.73 13.09
CA THR A 202 5.16 10.36 13.13
C THR A 202 6.44 10.21 13.97
N PRO A 203 7.56 10.89 13.65
CA PRO A 203 8.80 10.75 14.39
C PRO A 203 8.66 11.26 15.82
N LEU A 204 7.92 12.35 16.05
CA LEU A 204 7.71 12.90 17.38
C LEU A 204 6.97 11.91 18.29
N LEU A 205 5.81 11.40 17.86
CA LEU A 205 5.03 10.45 18.64
C LEU A 205 5.78 9.15 18.87
N LEU A 206 6.45 8.64 17.83
CA LEU A 206 7.19 7.40 17.95
C LEU A 206 8.40 7.56 18.87
N PHE A 207 9.19 8.62 18.74
CA PHE A 207 10.32 8.89 19.64
C PHE A 207 9.89 9.02 21.11
N VAL A 208 8.82 9.79 21.38
CA VAL A 208 8.30 9.94 22.75
C VAL A 208 7.75 8.60 23.28
N SER A 209 7.08 7.82 22.44
CA SER A 209 6.59 6.48 22.82
C SER A 209 7.73 5.53 23.19
N VAL A 210 8.82 5.54 22.42
CA VAL A 210 10.03 4.74 22.72
C VAL A 210 10.64 5.19 24.04
N LEU A 211 10.80 6.49 24.25
CA LEU A 211 11.38 7.05 25.47
C LEU A 211 10.55 6.66 26.71
N LEU A 212 9.22 6.82 26.64
CA LEU A 212 8.33 6.50 27.74
C LEU A 212 8.34 5.00 28.05
N ALA A 213 8.26 4.15 27.03
CA ALA A 213 8.20 2.70 27.20
C ALA A 213 9.55 2.11 27.63
N ALA A 214 10.68 2.53 27.04
CA ALA A 214 12.01 2.01 27.34
C ALA A 214 12.48 2.36 28.77
N PHE A 215 12.02 3.48 29.32
CA PHE A 215 12.38 3.93 30.68
C PHE A 215 11.39 3.47 31.74
N SER A 216 10.28 2.83 31.38
CA SER A 216 9.21 2.51 32.32
C SER A 216 9.63 1.53 33.42
N ILE A 217 9.93 0.29 33.04
CA ILE A 217 10.25 -0.80 33.96
C ILE A 217 11.60 -0.60 34.66
N PRO A 218 12.69 -0.20 33.97
CA PRO A 218 13.96 -0.04 34.67
C PRO A 218 14.02 1.24 35.52
N ALA A 219 13.12 2.23 35.34
CA ALA A 219 12.94 3.28 36.33
C ALA A 219 12.23 2.77 37.60
N ASP A 220 11.20 1.93 37.45
CA ASP A 220 10.51 1.32 38.60
C ASP A 220 11.45 0.46 39.45
N ILE A 221 12.36 -0.27 38.80
CA ILE A 221 13.39 -1.07 39.47
C ILE A 221 14.33 -0.16 40.26
N ARG A 222 14.80 0.94 39.65
CA ARG A 222 15.69 1.90 40.33
C ARG A 222 15.02 2.59 41.51
N GLN A 223 13.73 2.90 41.39
CA GLN A 223 12.94 3.56 42.44
C GLN A 223 12.38 2.57 43.48
N GLN A 224 12.71 1.28 43.39
CA GLN A 224 12.24 0.21 44.28
C GLN A 224 10.70 0.04 44.33
N THR A 225 9.95 0.70 43.44
CA THR A 225 8.49 0.64 43.40
C THR A 225 7.99 -0.74 42.96
N ILE A 226 8.76 -1.42 42.09
CA ILE A 226 8.42 -2.74 41.58
C ILE A 226 8.30 -3.80 42.68
N HIS A 227 9.09 -3.68 43.76
CA HIS A 227 9.05 -4.61 44.90
C HIS A 227 7.74 -4.52 45.67
N THR A 228 7.03 -3.39 45.60
CA THR A 228 5.70 -3.24 46.23
C THR A 228 4.57 -3.80 45.37
N VAL A 229 4.79 -3.92 44.06
CA VAL A 229 3.82 -4.47 43.11
C VAL A 229 3.93 -5.99 43.03
N LEU A 230 5.17 -6.53 43.03
CA LEU A 230 5.44 -7.96 42.92
C LEU A 230 5.09 -8.78 44.17
N THR A 231 4.88 -8.14 45.33
CA THR A 231 4.37 -8.81 46.54
C THR A 231 2.91 -9.22 46.42
N LYS A 232 2.17 -8.62 45.48
CA LYS A 232 0.81 -9.05 45.13
C LYS A 232 0.89 -10.24 44.16
N PRO A 233 -0.06 -11.19 44.19
CA PRO A 233 -0.04 -12.37 43.31
C PRO A 233 -0.43 -12.00 41.86
N VAL A 234 0.41 -11.18 41.21
CA VAL A 234 0.27 -10.67 39.83
C VAL A 234 1.29 -11.39 38.95
N GLN A 235 0.86 -11.85 37.77
CA GLN A 235 1.77 -12.51 36.84
C GLN A 235 2.69 -11.49 36.14
N ARG A 236 3.92 -11.90 35.81
CA ARG A 236 4.89 -11.03 35.10
C ARG A 236 4.33 -10.49 33.78
N PHE A 237 3.56 -11.31 33.07
CA PHE A 237 2.91 -10.91 31.82
C PHE A 237 1.78 -9.89 32.03
N GLU A 238 1.04 -9.95 33.15
CA GLU A 238 0.02 -8.95 33.49
C GLU A 238 0.64 -7.56 33.72
N VAL A 239 1.85 -7.51 34.30
CA VAL A 239 2.60 -6.25 34.48
C VAL A 239 3.02 -5.67 33.14
N TYR A 240 3.61 -6.50 32.27
CA TYR A 240 3.99 -6.10 30.91
C TYR A 240 2.78 -5.57 30.12
N LEU A 241 1.67 -6.33 30.10
CA LEU A 241 0.47 -5.95 29.37
C LEU A 241 -0.18 -4.69 29.96
N GLY A 242 -0.18 -4.54 31.29
CA GLY A 242 -0.63 -3.33 31.97
C GLY A 242 0.16 -2.10 31.53
N ARG A 243 1.49 -2.20 31.43
CA ARG A 243 2.35 -1.11 30.95
C ARG A 243 2.07 -0.78 29.48
N VAL A 244 1.99 -1.79 28.61
CA VAL A 244 1.69 -1.61 27.18
C VAL A 244 0.32 -0.95 26.97
N LEU A 245 -0.72 -1.41 27.67
CA LEU A 245 -2.06 -0.83 27.57
C LEU A 245 -2.15 0.57 28.18
N GLY A 246 -1.45 0.82 29.29
CA GLY A 246 -1.41 2.14 29.93
C GLY A 246 -0.76 3.20 29.04
N PHE A 247 0.44 2.92 28.53
CA PHE A 247 1.11 3.83 27.58
C PHE A 247 0.40 3.88 26.24
N GLY A 248 -0.13 2.75 25.75
CA GLY A 248 -0.96 2.70 24.55
C GLY A 248 -2.19 3.59 24.66
N ALA A 249 -2.90 3.57 25.80
CA ALA A 249 -4.05 4.43 26.05
C ALA A 249 -3.68 5.92 26.10
N LEU A 250 -2.56 6.26 26.77
CA LEU A 250 -2.05 7.64 26.78
C LEU A 250 -1.70 8.11 25.37
N MET A 251 -0.92 7.33 24.62
CA MET A 251 -0.55 7.67 23.26
C MET A 251 -1.75 7.70 22.32
N SER A 252 -2.79 6.90 22.56
CA SER A 252 -4.05 6.95 21.82
C SER A 252 -4.79 8.26 22.07
N LEU A 253 -4.88 8.70 23.33
CA LEU A 253 -5.50 9.98 23.68
C LEU A 253 -4.76 11.16 23.05
N VAL A 254 -3.42 11.15 23.14
CA VAL A 254 -2.56 12.16 22.53
C VAL A 254 -2.71 12.18 21.01
N LEU A 255 -2.65 11.00 20.37
CA LEU A 255 -2.84 10.87 18.92
C LEU A 255 -4.21 11.36 18.48
N LEU A 256 -5.28 11.03 19.21
CA LEU A 256 -6.64 11.47 18.90
C LEU A 256 -6.77 12.99 19.00
N PHE A 257 -6.21 13.60 20.05
CA PHE A 257 -6.18 15.05 20.20
C PHE A 257 -5.40 15.69 19.04
N MET A 258 -4.20 15.18 18.74
CA MET A 258 -3.35 15.72 17.68
C MET A 258 -3.96 15.53 16.30
N ALA A 259 -4.58 14.39 16.01
CA ALA A 259 -5.28 14.13 14.77
C ALA A 259 -6.49 15.06 14.62
N GLY A 260 -7.22 15.33 15.71
CA GLY A 260 -8.33 16.28 15.72
C GLY A 260 -7.89 17.71 15.40
N VAL A 261 -6.84 18.20 16.08
CA VAL A 261 -6.25 19.53 15.81
C VAL A 261 -5.71 19.60 14.39
N SER A 262 -5.03 18.54 13.92
CA SER A 262 -4.47 18.50 12.57
C SER A 262 -5.55 18.50 11.49
N LEU A 263 -6.62 17.74 11.68
CA LEU A 263 -7.77 17.72 10.77
C LEU A 263 -8.44 19.09 10.74
N LEU A 264 -8.60 19.74 11.89
CA LEU A 264 -9.14 21.11 11.96
C LEU A 264 -8.25 22.11 11.20
N TYR A 265 -6.92 22.00 11.34
CA TYR A 265 -5.95 22.81 10.61
C TYR A 265 -6.07 22.61 9.09
N VAL A 266 -6.11 21.35 8.64
CA VAL A 266 -6.25 21.01 7.21
C VAL A 266 -7.57 21.52 6.64
N LEU A 267 -8.69 21.35 7.35
CA LEU A 267 -9.99 21.79 6.85
C LEU A 267 -10.16 23.31 6.82
N ARG A 268 -9.43 24.07 7.65
CA ARG A 268 -9.52 25.54 7.70
C ARG A 268 -8.51 26.25 6.79
N GLY A 269 -7.37 25.63 6.50
CA GLY A 269 -6.25 26.29 5.81
C GLY A 269 -6.25 26.16 4.28
N VAL A 270 -7.21 25.44 3.70
CA VAL A 270 -7.21 25.09 2.26
C VAL A 270 -8.04 26.08 1.46
N ASP A 271 -7.49 26.52 0.33
CA ASP A 271 -8.18 27.37 -0.66
C ASP A 271 -9.43 26.64 -1.21
N PRO A 272 -10.58 27.33 -1.43
CA PRO A 272 -11.78 26.70 -2.00
C PRO A 272 -11.54 25.95 -3.31
N ASP A 273 -10.64 26.41 -4.18
CA ASP A 273 -10.35 25.75 -5.46
C ASP A 273 -9.57 24.45 -5.23
N ALA A 274 -8.56 24.49 -4.36
CA ALA A 274 -7.79 23.31 -3.95
C ALA A 274 -8.65 22.30 -3.17
N ALA A 275 -9.61 22.78 -2.40
CA ALA A 275 -10.59 21.97 -1.69
C ALA A 275 -11.47 21.19 -2.68
N ALA A 276 -11.98 21.85 -3.71
CA ALA A 276 -12.82 21.21 -4.73
C ALA A 276 -12.06 20.14 -5.53
N GLU A 277 -10.75 20.28 -5.73
CA GLU A 277 -9.93 19.27 -6.42
C GLU A 277 -9.52 18.12 -5.49
N SER A 278 -9.03 18.44 -4.29
CA SER A 278 -8.25 17.51 -3.48
C SER A 278 -8.94 16.99 -2.21
N LEU A 279 -9.98 17.66 -1.66
CA LEU A 279 -10.73 17.17 -0.48
C LEU A 279 -11.74 16.07 -0.84
N LYS A 280 -11.27 15.07 -1.59
CA LYS A 280 -12.08 13.97 -2.12
C LYS A 280 -11.58 12.63 -1.62
N ALA A 281 -12.50 11.74 -1.30
CA ALA A 281 -12.21 10.37 -0.90
C ALA A 281 -12.37 9.44 -2.09
N ARG A 282 -11.39 9.47 -2.99
CA ARG A 282 -11.41 8.69 -4.24
C ARG A 282 -11.44 7.20 -3.95
N ALA A 283 -12.35 6.48 -4.59
CA ALA A 283 -12.35 5.03 -4.67
C ALA A 283 -11.96 4.63 -6.10
N PRO A 284 -10.65 4.60 -6.44
CA PRO A 284 -10.19 4.38 -7.80
C PRO A 284 -10.35 2.91 -8.20
N LEU A 285 -10.91 2.68 -9.39
CA LEU A 285 -10.80 1.44 -10.13
C LEU A 285 -9.71 1.63 -11.19
N PHE A 286 -8.62 0.86 -11.07
CA PHE A 286 -7.49 0.92 -12.01
C PHE A 286 -7.60 -0.16 -13.08
N GLY A 287 -7.25 0.18 -14.32
CA GLY A 287 -7.09 -0.77 -15.42
C GLY A 287 -5.65 -1.27 -15.58
N SER A 288 -5.43 -2.12 -16.59
CA SER A 288 -4.08 -2.44 -17.09
C SER A 288 -3.77 -1.60 -18.32
N LEU A 289 -2.56 -1.02 -18.38
CA LEU A 289 -2.12 -0.12 -19.44
C LEU A 289 -1.32 -0.88 -20.51
N THR A 290 -1.66 -0.68 -21.77
CA THR A 290 -0.91 -1.14 -22.94
C THR A 290 -0.74 0.02 -23.95
N PHE A 291 0.21 -0.13 -24.86
CA PHE A 291 0.50 0.83 -25.91
C PHE A 291 0.30 0.20 -27.29
N GLU A 292 -0.40 0.91 -28.16
CA GLU A 292 -0.62 0.55 -29.57
C GLU A 292 0.24 1.45 -30.46
N ASN A 293 0.71 0.90 -31.58
CA ASN A 293 1.55 1.58 -32.58
C ASN A 293 2.87 2.15 -32.00
N THR A 294 3.40 1.50 -30.97
CA THR A 294 4.72 1.80 -30.39
C THR A 294 5.66 0.59 -30.53
N GLU A 295 6.96 0.76 -30.25
CA GLU A 295 7.97 -0.31 -30.36
C GLU A 295 7.66 -1.54 -29.51
N SER A 296 6.96 -1.36 -28.37
CA SER A 296 6.55 -2.42 -27.46
C SER A 296 5.11 -2.23 -27.03
N VAL A 297 4.42 -3.33 -26.73
CA VAL A 297 3.05 -3.32 -26.18
C VAL A 297 3.03 -2.82 -24.73
N ASP A 298 4.10 -3.06 -23.98
CA ASP A 298 4.17 -2.75 -22.55
C ASP A 298 4.79 -1.37 -22.28
N LYS A 299 5.46 -0.77 -23.27
CA LYS A 299 6.17 0.50 -23.12
C LYS A 299 5.94 1.41 -24.30
N GLY A 300 5.65 2.67 -23.97
CA GLY A 300 5.60 3.78 -24.91
C GLY A 300 7.00 4.25 -25.33
N VAL A 301 7.06 5.43 -25.94
CA VAL A 301 8.30 6.10 -26.33
C VAL A 301 9.10 6.49 -25.09
N ASN A 302 10.41 6.25 -25.12
CA ASN A 302 11.34 6.74 -24.12
C ASN A 302 11.88 8.11 -24.55
N VAL A 303 11.63 9.14 -23.75
CA VAL A 303 12.05 10.52 -24.02
C VAL A 303 13.39 10.90 -23.37
N GLY A 304 14.10 9.93 -22.78
CA GLY A 304 15.39 10.16 -22.12
C GLY A 304 15.26 10.64 -20.67
N GLU A 305 14.08 10.53 -20.06
CA GLU A 305 13.98 10.69 -18.61
C GLU A 305 14.64 9.51 -17.90
N GLU A 306 15.44 9.81 -16.88
CA GLU A 306 16.14 8.81 -16.04
C GLU A 306 15.18 7.81 -15.39
N TRP A 307 13.90 8.18 -15.27
CA TRP A 307 12.87 7.42 -14.59
C TRP A 307 11.89 6.78 -15.58
N GLY A 308 12.02 5.46 -15.81
CA GLY A 308 11.12 4.69 -16.68
C GLY A 308 9.78 4.29 -16.07
N TYR A 309 9.27 5.00 -15.06
CA TYR A 309 7.96 4.70 -14.44
C TYR A 309 6.80 5.08 -15.37
N ARG A 310 6.92 6.21 -16.07
CA ARG A 310 5.97 6.66 -17.09
C ARG A 310 6.52 6.39 -18.48
N SER A 311 5.62 6.04 -19.38
CA SER A 311 5.90 5.87 -20.80
C SER A 311 5.16 6.95 -21.59
N TYR A 312 5.72 7.38 -22.71
CA TYR A 312 5.20 8.53 -23.44
C TYR A 312 4.55 8.15 -24.78
N ILE A 313 3.51 8.88 -25.17
CA ILE A 313 2.95 8.84 -26.53
C ILE A 313 3.07 10.20 -27.20
N THR A 314 3.17 10.23 -28.52
CA THR A 314 3.17 11.47 -29.30
C THR A 314 2.19 11.40 -30.48
N ALA A 315 1.89 12.55 -31.06
CA ALA A 315 1.09 12.60 -32.27
C ALA A 315 1.86 11.92 -33.44
N PRO A 316 1.14 11.27 -34.37
CA PRO A 316 1.75 10.58 -35.50
C PRO A 316 2.66 11.52 -36.30
N THR A 317 3.89 11.07 -36.56
CA THR A 317 4.88 11.78 -37.38
C THR A 317 4.97 11.06 -38.72
N GLY A 318 4.77 11.76 -39.84
CA GLY A 318 5.10 11.22 -41.16
C GLY A 318 4.24 10.03 -41.66
N GLY A 319 2.91 10.09 -41.56
CA GLY A 319 2.02 9.07 -42.14
C GLY A 319 1.89 7.78 -41.30
N ASP A 320 2.67 7.65 -40.24
CA ASP A 320 2.56 6.56 -39.27
C ASP A 320 1.19 6.55 -38.56
N ALA A 321 0.80 5.36 -38.11
CA ALA A 321 -0.42 5.20 -37.32
C ALA A 321 -0.30 5.96 -35.98
N PRO A 322 -1.40 6.55 -35.46
CA PRO A 322 -1.36 7.31 -34.22
C PRO A 322 -1.02 6.40 -33.03
N GLN A 323 0.00 6.78 -32.27
CA GLN A 323 0.33 6.14 -30.99
C GLN A 323 -0.85 6.31 -30.04
N THR A 324 -1.29 5.21 -29.45
CA THR A 324 -2.47 5.19 -28.59
C THR A 324 -2.13 4.43 -27.32
N ALA A 325 -2.49 4.99 -26.17
CA ALA A 325 -2.43 4.29 -24.91
C ALA A 325 -3.81 3.75 -24.55
N VAL A 326 -3.88 2.51 -24.10
CA VAL A 326 -5.13 1.81 -23.82
C VAL A 326 -5.13 1.31 -22.40
N TRP A 327 -6.11 1.76 -21.61
CA TRP A 327 -6.41 1.18 -20.31
C TRP A 327 -7.52 0.16 -20.46
N HIS A 328 -7.20 -1.09 -20.18
CA HIS A 328 -8.16 -2.20 -20.18
C HIS A 328 -8.73 -2.42 -18.78
N PHE A 329 -10.06 -2.42 -18.66
CA PHE A 329 -10.79 -2.68 -17.43
C PHE A 329 -11.46 -4.05 -17.55
N SER A 330 -10.84 -5.07 -16.94
CA SER A 330 -11.34 -6.44 -16.98
C SER A 330 -12.50 -6.70 -16.01
N ASP A 331 -12.58 -5.97 -14.90
CA ASP A 331 -13.58 -6.13 -13.86
C ASP A 331 -14.25 -4.79 -13.53
N LEU A 332 -15.39 -4.51 -14.18
CA LEU A 332 -16.22 -3.35 -13.84
C LEU A 332 -17.11 -3.69 -12.66
N SER A 333 -17.08 -2.84 -11.63
CA SER A 333 -18.01 -2.96 -10.52
C SER A 333 -19.45 -2.74 -11.01
N ARG A 334 -20.36 -3.66 -10.69
CA ARG A 334 -21.81 -3.53 -10.96
C ARG A 334 -22.40 -2.23 -10.41
N SER A 335 -21.76 -1.63 -9.41
CA SER A 335 -22.18 -0.33 -8.86
C SER A 335 -22.06 0.86 -9.82
N LEU A 336 -21.34 0.70 -10.95
CA LEU A 336 -21.16 1.73 -11.98
C LEU A 336 -22.31 1.75 -13.01
N ALA A 337 -22.89 0.59 -13.33
CA ALA A 337 -23.88 0.44 -14.39
C ALA A 337 -25.22 1.15 -14.09
N GLY A 338 -25.56 1.40 -12.82
CA GLY A 338 -26.82 2.07 -12.45
C GLY A 338 -26.74 3.60 -12.31
N ARG A 339 -25.61 4.22 -12.67
CA ARG A 339 -25.39 5.66 -12.44
C ARG A 339 -25.68 6.47 -13.68
N LYS A 340 -26.09 7.73 -13.51
CA LYS A 340 -26.24 8.67 -14.63
C LYS A 340 -24.89 8.97 -15.28
N GLU A 341 -23.88 9.22 -14.44
CA GLU A 341 -22.54 9.60 -14.85
C GLU A 341 -21.50 8.89 -13.96
N VAL A 342 -20.35 8.58 -14.55
CA VAL A 342 -19.21 7.97 -13.84
C VAL A 342 -17.98 8.85 -14.06
N PRO A 343 -17.39 9.43 -13.01
CA PRO A 343 -16.20 10.26 -13.17
C PRO A 343 -14.98 9.42 -13.55
N CYS A 344 -14.34 9.79 -14.65
CA CYS A 344 -13.02 9.31 -15.04
C CYS A 344 -11.99 10.39 -14.68
N GLU A 345 -11.08 10.09 -13.77
CA GLU A 345 -10.02 11.00 -13.35
C GLU A 345 -8.68 10.56 -13.94
N PHE A 346 -7.88 11.55 -14.37
CA PHE A 346 -6.56 11.30 -14.91
C PHE A 346 -5.57 12.41 -14.58
N THR A 347 -4.29 12.03 -14.45
CA THR A 347 -3.16 12.93 -14.18
C THR A 347 -1.98 12.54 -15.07
N PHE A 348 -1.77 13.25 -16.16
CA PHE A 348 -0.70 12.92 -17.12
C PHE A 348 0.51 13.85 -16.97
N ALA A 349 1.69 13.31 -17.30
CA ALA A 349 2.90 14.09 -17.47
C ALA A 349 2.94 14.67 -18.87
N ILE A 350 3.54 15.84 -19.00
CA ILE A 350 3.80 16.47 -20.29
C ILE A 350 5.29 16.66 -20.41
N TYR A 351 5.86 16.03 -21.43
CA TYR A 351 7.23 16.25 -21.85
C TYR A 351 7.25 17.02 -23.18
N ARG A 352 8.01 18.11 -23.19
CA ARG A 352 8.20 18.94 -24.39
C ARG A 352 9.65 18.83 -24.81
N ALA A 353 9.88 18.47 -26.07
CA ALA A 353 11.23 18.42 -26.63
C ALA A 353 11.89 19.81 -26.70
N TYR A 354 11.09 20.89 -26.73
CA TYR A 354 11.58 22.26 -26.78
C TYR A 354 11.05 23.10 -25.61
N LYS A 355 11.97 23.75 -24.90
CA LYS A 355 11.68 24.63 -23.76
C LYS A 355 11.52 26.06 -24.26
N GLY A 356 10.28 26.52 -24.42
CA GLY A 356 9.93 27.90 -24.77
C GLY A 356 8.76 28.41 -23.92
N ASP A 357 8.18 29.57 -24.26
CA ASP A 357 7.08 30.27 -23.53
C ASP A 357 5.77 29.47 -23.36
N LYS A 358 5.76 28.18 -23.72
CA LYS A 358 4.60 27.30 -23.69
C LYS A 358 4.47 26.48 -22.41
N GLU A 359 5.33 26.61 -21.40
CA GLU A 359 5.36 25.72 -20.21
C GLU A 359 3.98 25.51 -19.55
N ASN A 360 3.12 26.54 -19.52
CA ASN A 360 1.79 26.50 -18.89
C ASN A 360 0.61 26.17 -19.83
N ARG A 361 0.86 25.86 -21.11
CA ARG A 361 -0.19 25.55 -22.09
C ARG A 361 -0.60 24.08 -22.01
N GLY A 362 -1.89 23.78 -21.98
CA GLY A 362 -2.36 22.39 -22.06
C GLY A 362 -2.09 21.75 -23.43
N ILE A 363 -1.91 20.42 -23.45
CA ILE A 363 -1.82 19.58 -24.65
C ILE A 363 -3.19 19.01 -24.97
N SER A 364 -3.57 19.06 -26.23
CA SER A 364 -4.84 18.50 -26.70
C SER A 364 -4.73 16.98 -26.83
N CYS A 365 -5.50 16.26 -26.03
CA CYS A 365 -5.63 14.80 -26.11
C CYS A 365 -7.06 14.43 -26.54
N ALA A 366 -7.17 13.41 -27.38
CA ALA A 366 -8.44 12.77 -27.70
C ALA A 366 -8.64 11.52 -26.84
N PHE A 367 -9.86 11.33 -26.35
CA PHE A 367 -10.24 10.16 -25.57
C PHE A 367 -11.33 9.39 -26.30
N ALA A 368 -11.18 8.07 -26.36
CA ALA A 368 -12.22 7.18 -26.87
C ALA A 368 -12.49 6.09 -25.83
N PHE A 369 -13.75 5.95 -25.46
CA PHE A 369 -14.24 5.02 -24.46
C PHE A 369 -15.06 3.97 -25.19
N GLN A 370 -14.71 2.70 -25.02
CA GLN A 370 -15.35 1.61 -25.74
C GLN A 370 -15.65 0.46 -24.79
N THR A 371 -16.78 -0.18 -25.00
CA THR A 371 -17.14 -1.42 -24.34
C THR A 371 -16.72 -2.62 -25.17
N TRP A 372 -16.70 -3.81 -24.59
CA TRP A 372 -16.45 -5.06 -25.32
C TRP A 372 -17.46 -5.36 -26.44
N ARG A 373 -18.66 -4.75 -26.38
CA ARG A 373 -19.71 -4.91 -27.38
C ARG A 373 -19.58 -3.96 -28.57
N PHE A 374 -18.77 -2.91 -28.44
CA PHE A 374 -18.58 -1.94 -29.50
C PHE A 374 -18.02 -2.62 -30.76
N ASP A 375 -18.60 -2.29 -31.91
CA ASP A 375 -18.06 -2.69 -33.21
C ASP A 375 -17.55 -1.49 -34.00
N ARG A 376 -16.30 -1.59 -34.45
CA ARG A 376 -15.59 -0.50 -35.13
C ARG A 376 -16.23 -0.11 -36.46
N SER A 377 -16.97 -1.04 -37.08
CA SER A 377 -17.71 -0.81 -38.34
C SER A 377 -18.80 0.27 -38.18
N HIS A 378 -19.43 0.36 -37.01
CA HIS A 378 -20.50 1.31 -36.72
C HIS A 378 -20.01 2.68 -36.23
N LEU A 379 -18.69 2.91 -36.20
CA LEU A 379 -18.12 4.16 -35.72
C LEU A 379 -18.58 5.38 -36.53
N GLU A 380 -18.66 5.26 -37.86
CA GLU A 380 -19.11 6.34 -38.72
C GLU A 380 -20.62 6.63 -38.54
N GLU A 381 -21.42 5.58 -38.32
CA GLU A 381 -22.84 5.72 -38.01
C GLU A 381 -23.05 6.46 -36.69
N TYR A 382 -22.32 6.07 -35.64
CA TYR A 382 -22.35 6.75 -34.34
C TYR A 382 -22.03 8.24 -34.49
N ARG A 383 -20.94 8.59 -35.20
CA ARG A 383 -20.53 9.99 -35.41
C ARG A 383 -21.58 10.80 -36.16
N ARG A 384 -22.21 10.21 -37.17
CA ARG A 384 -23.29 10.83 -37.93
C ARG A 384 -24.50 11.09 -37.04
N LYS A 385 -25.00 10.06 -36.34
CA LYS A 385 -26.14 10.15 -35.40
C LYS A 385 -25.87 11.18 -34.30
N ARG A 386 -24.69 11.15 -33.68
CA ARG A 386 -24.30 12.11 -32.63
C ARG A 386 -24.35 13.55 -33.13
N LYS A 387 -23.88 13.81 -34.35
CA LYS A 387 -23.91 15.15 -34.96
C LYS A 387 -25.33 15.60 -35.27
N GLU A 388 -26.18 14.71 -35.78
CA GLU A 388 -27.59 14.97 -36.10
C GLU A 388 -28.41 15.26 -34.83
N GLU A 389 -28.31 14.42 -33.80
CA GLU A 389 -29.03 14.57 -32.54
C GLU A 389 -28.58 15.80 -31.74
N ARG A 390 -27.26 16.12 -31.76
CA ARG A 390 -26.75 17.37 -31.16
C ARG A 390 -27.18 18.62 -31.92
N ALA A 391 -27.43 18.54 -33.22
CA ALA A 391 -27.99 19.66 -33.98
C ALA A 391 -29.48 19.87 -33.66
N ASN A 392 -30.21 18.79 -33.36
CA ASN A 392 -31.64 18.78 -33.09
C ASN A 392 -31.97 18.39 -31.64
N LEU A 393 -31.50 19.17 -30.67
CA LEU A 393 -31.63 18.83 -29.25
C LEU A 393 -33.08 18.73 -28.75
N HIS A 394 -34.08 19.32 -29.42
CA HIS A 394 -35.51 19.24 -29.05
C HIS A 394 -35.82 19.48 -27.55
N GLY A 395 -35.02 20.31 -26.86
CA GLY A 395 -35.15 20.58 -25.41
C GLY A 395 -34.49 19.55 -24.48
N ARG A 396 -33.82 18.53 -25.01
CA ARG A 396 -32.96 17.58 -24.27
C ARG A 396 -31.57 18.17 -24.04
N ASN A 397 -30.88 17.69 -23.00
CA ASN A 397 -29.50 18.07 -22.73
C ASN A 397 -28.53 17.21 -23.58
N GLU A 398 -27.39 17.77 -24.00
CA GLU A 398 -26.38 17.05 -24.78
C GLU A 398 -25.89 15.78 -24.05
N ALA A 399 -25.78 15.84 -22.72
CA ALA A 399 -25.36 14.70 -21.90
C ALA A 399 -26.36 13.54 -21.93
N ASP A 400 -27.66 13.83 -22.00
CA ASP A 400 -28.70 12.79 -22.06
C ASP A 400 -28.69 12.10 -23.44
N VAL A 401 -28.48 12.86 -24.52
CA VAL A 401 -28.30 12.33 -25.88
C VAL A 401 -27.04 11.46 -25.98
N ASP A 402 -25.91 11.96 -25.47
CA ASP A 402 -24.66 11.19 -25.44
C ASP A 402 -24.82 9.90 -24.62
N ASN A 403 -25.63 9.91 -23.55
CA ASN A 403 -25.92 8.74 -22.73
C ASN A 403 -26.75 7.68 -23.48
N GLU A 404 -27.79 8.10 -24.22
CA GLU A 404 -28.59 7.20 -25.06
C GLU A 404 -27.74 6.56 -26.17
N LEU A 405 -26.94 7.35 -26.89
CA LEU A 405 -26.06 6.86 -27.94
C LEU A 405 -24.96 5.95 -27.40
N ALA A 406 -24.39 6.28 -26.24
CA ALA A 406 -23.43 5.43 -25.57
C ALA A 406 -24.02 4.09 -25.14
N LYS A 407 -25.30 4.06 -24.74
CA LYS A 407 -26.03 2.83 -24.42
C LYS A 407 -26.31 1.97 -25.65
N GLU A 408 -26.62 2.58 -26.80
CA GLU A 408 -26.88 1.88 -28.06
C GLU A 408 -25.60 1.29 -28.66
N PHE A 409 -24.56 2.12 -28.85
CA PHE A 409 -23.34 1.74 -29.56
C PHE A 409 -22.23 1.20 -28.64
N GLY A 410 -22.31 1.44 -27.33
CA GLY A 410 -21.25 1.07 -26.38
C GLY A 410 -19.97 1.88 -26.60
N TYR A 411 -20.08 3.10 -27.12
CA TYR A 411 -18.95 3.95 -27.50
C TYR A 411 -19.21 5.42 -27.16
N TYR A 412 -18.16 6.11 -26.73
CA TYR A 412 -18.17 7.55 -26.46
C TYR A 412 -16.81 8.14 -26.79
N GLU A 413 -16.76 9.34 -27.39
CA GLU A 413 -15.50 10.00 -27.72
C GLU A 413 -15.49 11.48 -27.36
N ILE A 414 -14.31 11.93 -26.94
CA ILE A 414 -13.98 13.32 -26.67
C ILE A 414 -12.89 13.71 -27.69
N ASP A 415 -13.26 14.56 -28.63
CA ASP A 415 -12.41 14.90 -29.78
C ASP A 415 -11.15 15.65 -29.38
N SER A 416 -11.26 16.56 -28.41
CA SER A 416 -10.14 17.34 -27.91
C SER A 416 -10.38 17.75 -26.45
N PHE A 417 -9.41 17.46 -25.61
CA PHE A 417 -9.38 17.88 -24.21
C PHE A 417 -7.98 18.37 -23.86
N ALA A 418 -7.89 19.59 -23.33
CA ALA A 418 -6.63 20.23 -22.97
C ALA A 418 -6.10 19.69 -21.63
N VAL A 419 -5.20 18.72 -21.69
CA VAL A 419 -4.49 18.13 -20.55
C VAL A 419 -3.38 19.09 -20.09
N ARG A 420 -3.32 19.38 -18.79
CA ARG A 420 -2.24 20.14 -18.15
C ARG A 420 -1.24 19.21 -17.45
N ASN A 421 0.00 19.69 -17.32
CA ASN A 421 1.09 18.89 -16.78
C ASN A 421 0.91 18.64 -15.27
N PHE A 422 0.80 17.37 -14.87
CA PHE A 422 0.59 16.93 -13.47
C PHE A 422 -0.68 17.46 -12.77
N ALA A 423 -1.62 18.05 -13.52
CA ALA A 423 -2.91 18.46 -12.96
C ALA A 423 -3.88 17.28 -12.95
N THR A 424 -4.62 17.11 -11.85
CA THR A 424 -5.68 16.09 -11.81
C THR A 424 -6.92 16.65 -12.48
N MET A 425 -7.33 16.02 -13.58
CA MET A 425 -8.50 16.43 -14.34
C MET A 425 -9.52 15.30 -14.35
N SER A 426 -10.81 15.66 -14.39
CA SER A 426 -11.91 14.71 -14.42
C SER A 426 -12.80 14.93 -15.63
N ARG A 427 -13.35 13.84 -16.16
CA ARG A 427 -14.46 13.87 -17.11
C ARG A 427 -15.52 12.86 -16.74
N ASP A 428 -16.75 13.33 -16.69
CA ASP A 428 -17.91 12.50 -16.39
C ASP A 428 -18.31 11.72 -17.64
N LEU A 429 -18.28 10.39 -17.52
CA LEU A 429 -18.64 9.47 -18.59
C LEU A 429 -20.12 9.11 -18.50
N PRO A 430 -20.82 8.96 -19.64
CA PRO A 430 -22.22 8.56 -19.64
C PRO A 430 -22.41 7.16 -19.04
N GLY A 431 -23.36 7.03 -18.11
CA GLY A 431 -23.73 5.77 -17.46
C GLY A 431 -24.11 4.64 -18.43
N GLY A 432 -24.69 5.01 -19.57
CA GLY A 432 -25.08 4.12 -20.66
C GLY A 432 -23.94 3.24 -21.18
N LEU A 433 -22.68 3.69 -21.10
CA LEU A 433 -21.51 2.87 -21.43
C LEU A 433 -21.42 1.64 -20.51
N PHE A 434 -21.63 1.85 -19.22
CA PHE A 434 -21.49 0.81 -18.20
C PHE A 434 -22.70 -0.14 -18.23
N GLU A 435 -23.90 0.38 -18.50
CA GLU A 435 -25.08 -0.46 -18.79
C GLU A 435 -24.88 -1.33 -20.03
N ASN A 436 -24.29 -0.77 -21.10
CA ASN A 436 -24.01 -1.52 -22.32
C ASN A 436 -22.99 -2.63 -22.05
N ALA A 437 -21.94 -2.35 -21.28
CA ALA A 437 -20.90 -3.31 -20.91
C ALA A 437 -21.42 -4.48 -20.04
N GLU A 438 -22.46 -4.27 -19.23
CA GLU A 438 -23.04 -5.35 -18.40
C GLU A 438 -23.96 -6.30 -19.19
N GLN A 439 -24.54 -5.83 -20.29
CA GLN A 439 -25.46 -6.63 -21.10
C GLN A 439 -24.76 -7.81 -21.79
N SER A 440 -25.38 -8.98 -21.74
CA SER A 440 -24.84 -10.19 -22.37
C SER A 440 -25.10 -10.22 -23.88
N ASP A 441 -24.04 -10.32 -24.68
CA ASP A 441 -24.09 -10.53 -26.12
C ASP A 441 -23.28 -11.79 -26.54
N PRO A 442 -23.94 -12.96 -26.64
CA PRO A 442 -23.26 -14.21 -26.93
C PRO A 442 -22.69 -14.27 -28.36
N LYS A 443 -23.30 -13.56 -29.32
CA LYS A 443 -22.82 -13.54 -30.72
C LYS A 443 -21.50 -12.80 -30.82
N ARG A 444 -21.42 -11.63 -30.17
CA ARG A 444 -20.19 -10.84 -30.16
C ARG A 444 -19.07 -11.54 -29.41
N LEU A 445 -19.38 -12.18 -28.28
CA LEU A 445 -18.40 -12.96 -27.53
C LEU A 445 -17.81 -14.10 -28.39
N GLN A 446 -18.65 -14.80 -29.16
CA GLN A 446 -18.20 -15.87 -30.04
C GLN A 446 -17.32 -15.35 -31.20
N ASP A 447 -17.66 -14.21 -31.81
CA ASP A 447 -16.83 -13.55 -32.84
C ASP A 447 -15.45 -13.13 -32.28
N LEU A 448 -15.41 -12.58 -31.07
CA LEU A 448 -14.14 -12.19 -30.42
C LEU A 448 -13.27 -13.41 -30.08
N GLN A 449 -13.88 -14.49 -29.59
CA GLN A 449 -13.18 -15.75 -29.33
C GLN A 449 -12.63 -16.40 -30.61
N GLN A 450 -13.39 -16.35 -31.72
CA GLN A 450 -12.91 -16.83 -33.02
C GLN A 450 -11.69 -16.04 -33.52
N ARG A 451 -11.59 -14.75 -33.17
CA ARG A 451 -10.43 -13.90 -33.46
C ARG A 451 -9.28 -14.09 -32.45
N GLY A 452 -9.44 -14.94 -31.44
CA GLY A 452 -8.45 -15.17 -30.38
C GLY A 452 -8.27 -13.97 -29.44
N LEU A 453 -9.23 -13.03 -29.42
CA LEU A 453 -9.19 -11.84 -28.58
C LEU A 453 -9.92 -12.14 -27.26
N ASN A 454 -9.27 -11.88 -26.13
CA ASN A 454 -9.91 -11.86 -24.82
C ASN A 454 -10.30 -10.41 -24.50
N PRO A 455 -11.55 -9.99 -24.73
CA PRO A 455 -11.93 -8.60 -24.53
C PRO A 455 -11.92 -8.25 -23.04
N SER A 456 -11.36 -7.09 -22.73
CA SER A 456 -11.66 -6.42 -21.46
C SER A 456 -13.09 -5.88 -21.53
N GLN A 457 -13.77 -5.71 -20.38
CA GLN A 457 -15.16 -5.25 -20.39
C GLN A 457 -15.29 -3.81 -20.91
N PHE A 458 -14.26 -2.99 -20.67
CA PHE A 458 -14.22 -1.59 -21.06
C PHE A 458 -12.78 -1.12 -21.29
N ASP A 459 -12.55 -0.40 -22.39
CA ASP A 459 -11.26 0.19 -22.69
C ASP A 459 -11.34 1.71 -22.80
N VAL A 460 -10.31 2.38 -22.29
CA VAL A 460 -10.09 3.82 -22.47
C VAL A 460 -8.86 4.04 -23.32
N ARG A 461 -9.06 4.61 -24.51
CA ARG A 461 -8.02 4.92 -25.48
C ARG A 461 -7.70 6.41 -25.46
N VAL A 462 -6.42 6.75 -25.26
CA VAL A 462 -5.92 8.13 -25.22
C VAL A 462 -4.93 8.35 -26.35
N ARG A 463 -5.10 9.45 -27.08
CA ARG A 463 -4.22 9.87 -28.19
C ARG A 463 -3.78 11.32 -28.01
N CYS A 464 -2.52 11.59 -28.29
CA CYS A 464 -2.00 12.97 -28.37
C CYS A 464 -2.32 13.55 -29.75
N LEU A 465 -2.82 14.79 -29.80
CA LEU A 465 -3.13 15.50 -31.05
C LEU A 465 -2.02 16.49 -31.45
N ASP A 466 -1.32 17.05 -30.47
CA ASP A 466 -0.32 18.07 -30.69
C ASP A 466 1.02 17.45 -31.12
N ARG A 467 1.59 17.96 -32.22
CA ARG A 467 2.85 17.47 -32.78
C ARG A 467 4.04 17.97 -31.97
N GLN A 468 5.10 17.15 -31.90
CA GLN A 468 6.36 17.43 -31.17
C GLN A 468 6.21 17.56 -29.65
N GLU A 469 5.07 17.16 -29.10
CA GLU A 469 4.85 17.08 -27.67
C GLU A 469 4.54 15.63 -27.28
N TYR A 470 4.92 15.27 -26.06
CA TYR A 470 4.85 13.92 -25.54
C TYR A 470 3.99 13.92 -24.28
N VAL A 471 3.05 12.99 -24.20
CA VAL A 471 2.20 12.82 -23.02
C VAL A 471 2.63 11.54 -22.32
N GLY A 472 3.15 11.69 -21.11
CA GLY A 472 3.63 10.61 -20.25
C GLY A 472 2.52 10.08 -19.36
N MET A 473 2.42 8.75 -19.29
CA MET A 473 1.39 8.07 -18.52
C MET A 473 1.91 6.76 -17.94
N ALA A 474 1.37 6.42 -16.78
CA ALA A 474 1.55 5.16 -16.08
C ALA A 474 0.20 4.49 -15.83
N ARG A 475 0.23 3.22 -15.43
CA ARG A 475 -0.97 2.42 -15.15
C ARG A 475 -1.97 3.12 -14.21
N TYR A 476 -1.46 3.78 -13.17
CA TYR A 476 -2.26 4.40 -12.11
C TYR A 476 -2.68 5.84 -12.40
N ASP A 477 -2.18 6.44 -13.49
CA ASP A 477 -2.46 7.84 -13.83
C ASP A 477 -3.90 8.06 -14.32
N LEU A 478 -4.63 7.02 -14.75
CA LEU A 478 -6.03 7.07 -15.17
C LEU A 478 -6.83 6.00 -14.44
N TYR A 479 -7.97 6.39 -13.87
CA TYR A 479 -8.88 5.49 -13.17
C TYR A 479 -10.32 5.98 -13.21
N LEU A 480 -11.24 5.04 -13.02
CA LEU A 480 -12.66 5.33 -12.85
C LEU A 480 -12.98 5.48 -11.36
N ARG A 481 -13.77 6.47 -10.98
CA ARG A 481 -14.23 6.64 -9.61
C ARG A 481 -15.43 5.73 -9.33
N GLN A 482 -15.26 4.82 -8.38
CA GLN A 482 -16.36 4.01 -7.85
C GLN A 482 -17.20 4.77 -6.84
N ASP A 483 -16.72 5.88 -6.31
CA ASP A 483 -17.51 6.76 -5.45
C ASP A 483 -18.38 7.71 -6.28
N ASP A 484 -19.58 8.05 -5.79
CA ASP A 484 -20.47 9.01 -6.44
C ASP A 484 -20.18 10.41 -5.87
N PRO A 485 -19.58 11.33 -6.66
CA PRO A 485 -19.19 12.65 -6.18
C PRO A 485 -20.41 13.53 -5.85
N ASN A 486 -21.60 13.21 -6.38
CA ASN A 486 -22.80 14.03 -6.17
C ASN A 486 -23.42 13.84 -4.78
N THR A 487 -22.92 12.90 -3.98
CA THR A 487 -23.34 12.76 -2.59
C THR A 487 -22.58 13.76 -1.73
N ALA A 488 -23.28 14.67 -1.04
CA ALA A 488 -22.77 15.79 -0.23
C ALA A 488 -21.92 15.42 1.02
N GLY A 489 -21.03 14.43 0.91
CA GLY A 489 -20.25 13.86 2.00
C GLY A 489 -18.74 13.78 1.74
N GLU A 490 -18.20 14.32 0.64
CA GLU A 490 -16.77 14.18 0.29
C GLU A 490 -15.83 14.60 1.44
N ALA A 491 -16.10 15.73 2.09
CA ALA A 491 -15.32 16.18 3.25
C ALA A 491 -15.38 15.22 4.45
N ARG A 492 -16.53 14.58 4.69
CA ARG A 492 -16.68 13.57 5.76
C ARG A 492 -15.91 12.30 5.42
N TRP A 493 -15.97 11.85 4.17
CA TRP A 493 -15.21 10.70 3.70
C TRP A 493 -13.70 10.95 3.73
N PHE A 494 -13.27 12.18 3.37
CA PHE A 494 -11.89 12.61 3.52
C PHE A 494 -11.44 12.54 4.99
N ALA A 495 -12.24 13.09 5.92
CA ALA A 495 -11.94 13.02 7.35
C ALA A 495 -11.83 11.57 7.85
N LEU A 496 -12.70 10.67 7.38
CA LEU A 496 -12.61 9.24 7.68
C LEU A 496 -11.32 8.61 7.13
N ASN A 497 -10.89 8.97 5.92
CA ASN A 497 -9.63 8.49 5.36
C ASN A 497 -8.41 9.06 6.09
N PHE A 498 -8.47 10.32 6.51
CA PHE A 498 -7.45 10.92 7.38
C PHE A 498 -7.34 10.17 8.72
N LEU A 499 -8.48 9.80 9.32
CA LEU A 499 -8.52 8.96 10.52
C LEU A 499 -8.01 7.54 10.25
N LYS A 500 -8.31 6.92 9.10
CA LYS A 500 -7.71 5.63 8.72
C LYS A 500 -6.18 5.72 8.62
N GLY A 501 -5.65 6.79 8.03
CA GLY A 501 -4.20 7.05 8.02
C GLY A 501 -3.62 7.21 9.42
N THR A 502 -4.35 7.90 10.30
CA THR A 502 -4.02 8.03 11.73
C THR A 502 -4.01 6.68 12.45
N THR A 503 -4.95 5.79 12.14
CA THR A 503 -4.98 4.40 12.66
C THR A 503 -3.73 3.62 12.25
N GLY A 504 -3.19 3.85 11.06
CA GLY A 504 -1.90 3.28 10.65
C GLY A 504 -0.75 3.71 11.57
N LEU A 505 -0.70 4.99 11.97
CA LEU A 505 0.26 5.48 12.96
C LEU A 505 -0.02 4.90 14.36
N TRP A 506 -1.28 4.77 14.75
CA TRP A 506 -1.68 4.13 16.01
C TRP A 506 -1.17 2.70 16.14
N MET A 507 -1.30 1.89 15.08
CA MET A 507 -0.76 0.53 15.05
C MET A 507 0.76 0.52 15.22
N ARG A 508 1.47 1.46 14.57
CA ARG A 508 2.93 1.62 14.73
C ARG A 508 3.30 2.01 16.17
N LEU A 509 2.53 2.90 16.80
CA LEU A 509 2.76 3.30 18.20
C LEU A 509 2.61 2.11 19.14
N ILE A 510 1.53 1.33 19.01
CA ILE A 510 1.34 0.13 19.84
C ILE A 510 2.47 -0.87 19.64
N LEU A 511 2.87 -1.12 18.39
CA LEU A 511 3.97 -2.02 18.07
C LEU A 511 5.27 -1.58 18.75
N VAL A 512 5.62 -0.30 18.63
CA VAL A 512 6.83 0.27 19.21
C VAL A 512 6.79 0.25 20.74
N ILE A 513 5.66 0.60 21.35
CA ILE A 513 5.47 0.52 22.81
C ILE A 513 5.63 -0.92 23.30
N ALA A 514 5.04 -1.89 22.60
CA ALA A 514 5.14 -3.31 22.95
C ALA A 514 6.59 -3.79 22.91
N ILE A 515 7.30 -3.53 21.80
CA ILE A 515 8.71 -3.90 21.63
C ILE A 515 9.59 -3.20 22.68
N ALA A 516 9.43 -1.89 22.87
CA ALA A 516 10.20 -1.11 23.83
C ALA A 516 9.99 -1.61 25.26
N THR A 517 8.73 -1.86 25.65
CA THR A 517 8.39 -2.36 26.98
C THR A 517 8.96 -3.75 27.17
N ALA A 518 8.91 -4.63 26.16
CA ALA A 518 9.47 -5.98 26.23
C ALA A 518 10.98 -5.94 26.41
N LEU A 519 11.69 -5.15 25.60
CA LEU A 519 13.14 -4.97 25.71
C LEU A 519 13.54 -4.38 27.08
N SER A 520 12.73 -3.47 27.64
CA SER A 520 12.97 -2.86 28.95
C SER A 520 12.88 -3.86 30.13
N THR A 521 12.28 -5.04 29.93
CA THR A 521 12.28 -6.11 30.95
C THR A 521 13.62 -6.83 31.07
N TYR A 522 14.45 -6.81 30.02
CA TYR A 522 15.72 -7.53 29.96
C TYR A 522 16.92 -6.58 29.99
N LEU A 523 16.76 -5.37 29.48
CA LEU A 523 17.85 -4.43 29.22
C LEU A 523 17.77 -3.20 30.13
N SER A 524 18.92 -2.54 30.32
CA SER A 524 18.97 -1.24 31.00
C SER A 524 18.29 -0.15 30.16
N ASN A 525 17.89 0.96 30.77
CA ASN A 525 17.11 2.02 30.12
C ASN A 525 17.71 2.49 28.79
N VAL A 526 19.01 2.77 28.79
CA VAL A 526 19.72 3.30 27.61
C VAL A 526 19.82 2.25 26.52
N ILE A 527 20.13 1.00 26.88
CA ILE A 527 20.25 -0.09 25.90
C ILE A 527 18.89 -0.40 25.28
N SER A 528 17.82 -0.46 26.09
CA SER A 528 16.46 -0.66 25.60
C SER A 528 16.03 0.45 24.63
N LEU A 529 16.37 1.70 24.95
CA LEU A 529 16.10 2.85 24.08
C LEU A 529 16.83 2.71 22.73
N LEU A 530 18.15 2.48 22.76
CA LEU A 530 18.98 2.40 21.55
C LEU A 530 18.57 1.23 20.65
N VAL A 531 18.32 0.05 21.20
CA VAL A 531 17.89 -1.11 20.43
C VAL A 531 16.52 -0.87 19.79
N THR A 532 15.57 -0.31 20.54
CA THR A 532 14.25 0.01 19.98
C THR A 532 14.35 1.07 18.89
N LEU A 533 15.15 2.11 19.10
CA LEU A 533 15.36 3.16 18.10
C LEU A 533 16.00 2.61 16.83
N MET A 534 17.00 1.73 16.95
CA MET A 534 17.63 1.06 15.82
C MET A 534 16.64 0.21 15.02
N LEU A 535 15.81 -0.60 15.70
CA LEU A 535 14.76 -1.39 15.05
C LEU A 535 13.75 -0.51 14.33
N PHE A 536 13.38 0.61 14.94
CA PHE A 536 12.44 1.56 14.35
C PHE A 536 13.01 2.24 13.11
N VAL A 537 14.22 2.81 13.21
CA VAL A 537 14.91 3.47 12.10
C VAL A 537 15.12 2.48 10.95
N GLY A 538 15.61 1.28 11.23
CA GLY A 538 15.75 0.22 10.23
C GLY A 538 14.42 -0.14 9.56
N GLY A 539 13.31 -0.17 10.32
CA GLY A 539 11.98 -0.41 9.79
C GLY A 539 11.46 0.71 8.87
N VAL A 540 11.69 1.98 9.23
CA VAL A 540 11.30 3.14 8.39
C VAL A 540 12.06 3.15 7.07
N PHE A 541 13.34 2.74 7.09
CA PHE A 541 14.20 2.73 5.91
C PHE A 541 14.20 1.38 5.16
N ARG A 542 13.26 0.47 5.45
CA ARG A 542 13.23 -0.86 4.82
C ARG A 542 13.18 -0.79 3.29
N ASP A 543 12.32 0.06 2.72
CA ASP A 543 12.17 0.16 1.26
C ASP A 543 13.43 0.73 0.61
N PHE A 544 14.12 1.66 1.29
CA PHE A 544 15.42 2.16 0.86
C PHE A 544 16.48 1.07 0.88
N ILE A 545 16.61 0.34 1.99
CA ILE A 545 17.54 -0.78 2.11
C ILE A 545 17.26 -1.81 1.02
N ALA A 546 15.99 -2.15 0.78
CA ALA A 546 15.60 -3.06 -0.29
C ALA A 546 15.96 -2.53 -1.69
N SER A 547 15.74 -1.24 -1.97
CA SER A 547 16.09 -0.64 -3.26
C SER A 547 17.60 -0.64 -3.55
N VAL A 548 18.41 -0.46 -2.50
CA VAL A 548 19.86 -0.54 -2.55
C VAL A 548 20.30 -1.99 -2.83
N ILE A 549 19.70 -2.97 -2.15
CA ILE A 549 20.00 -4.40 -2.37
C ILE A 549 19.69 -4.83 -3.80
N VAL A 550 18.58 -4.36 -4.38
CA VAL A 550 18.13 -4.75 -5.73
C VAL A 550 18.87 -3.96 -6.82
N ASN A 551 19.86 -3.10 -6.48
CA ASN A 551 20.56 -2.22 -7.42
C ASN A 551 19.61 -1.35 -8.28
N LYS A 552 18.39 -1.09 -7.79
CA LYS A 552 17.42 -0.21 -8.45
C LYS A 552 17.65 1.26 -8.11
N ASN A 553 18.50 1.54 -7.13
CA ASN A 553 18.91 2.89 -6.79
C ASN A 553 20.01 3.36 -7.76
N ILE A 554 19.61 3.80 -8.95
CA ILE A 554 20.50 4.41 -9.95
C ILE A 554 20.74 5.86 -9.51
N GLY A 555 21.61 6.03 -8.52
CA GLY A 555 22.00 7.33 -7.99
C GLY A 555 23.52 7.39 -7.89
N GLY A 556 24.18 7.47 -9.04
CA GLY A 556 25.63 7.42 -9.15
C GLY A 556 26.16 8.14 -10.38
N GLY A 557 25.80 9.42 -10.54
CA GLY A 557 26.53 10.38 -11.38
C GLY A 557 27.19 11.43 -10.48
N PRO A 558 28.41 11.91 -10.78
CA PRO A 558 29.03 13.01 -10.04
C PRO A 558 28.24 14.31 -10.28
N LEU A 559 28.18 15.12 -9.22
CA LEU A 559 27.45 16.40 -9.11
C LEU A 559 27.78 17.40 -10.22
#